data_AF-A0A252AKV2-F1
#
_entry.id   AF-A0A252AKV2-F1
#
_cell.length_a   1.000
_cell.length_b   1.000
_cell.length_c   1.000
_cell.angle_alpha   90.00
_cell.angle_beta   90.00
_cell.angle_gamma   90.00
#
_symmetry.space_group_name_H-M   'P 1'
#
loop_
_entity.id
_entity.type
_entity.pdbx_description
1 polymer ?
#
loop_
_entity_poly.entity_id
_entity_poly.type
_entity_poly.pdbx_seq_one_letter_code
_entity_poly.pdbx_strand_id
1 'polypeptide(L)'
;MKYFGLYETGANTGLYALGSIEIEADSTSDAVAQAEKSAPPGCRTGVWPYQMISGTPSVVTPTDAENGKQYHVLAQPGGAAGQFAGNGQIFASIGADAAGMCLSLQKFFGYRLGLIATDAKPAPVASGSPSTSAGASVASSGTASSGSTSSSGGSVASGGTAAPAA
;
A
#
# COMPACT_ATOMS: atom_id res chain seq x y z
N MET A 1 -5.79 -10.71 -20.42
CA MET A 1 -5.58 -9.26 -20.69
C MET A 1 -4.37 -8.78 -19.90
N LYS A 2 -3.77 -7.64 -20.27
CA LYS A 2 -2.63 -7.08 -19.54
C LYS A 2 -3.08 -5.92 -18.66
N TYR A 3 -2.50 -5.83 -17.47
CA TYR A 3 -2.82 -4.83 -16.47
C TYR A 3 -1.54 -4.33 -15.82
N PHE A 4 -1.62 -3.16 -15.18
CA PHE A 4 -0.65 -2.72 -14.18
C PHE A 4 -1.39 -2.45 -12.89
N GLY A 5 -0.77 -2.76 -11.75
CA GLY A 5 -1.32 -2.39 -10.45
C GLY A 5 -1.43 -0.88 -10.30
N LEU A 6 -2.48 -0.42 -9.63
CA LEU A 6 -2.63 0.96 -9.15
C LEU A 6 -2.62 0.94 -7.64
N TYR A 7 -1.67 1.63 -7.04
CA TYR A 7 -1.47 1.64 -5.59
C TYR A 7 -1.79 3.01 -5.04
N GLU A 8 -2.62 3.06 -4.02
CA GLU A 8 -2.91 4.31 -3.33
C GLU A 8 -1.60 4.92 -2.78
N THR A 9 -1.41 6.22 -2.96
CA THR A 9 -0.18 6.94 -2.57
C THR A 9 -0.04 7.14 -1.06
N GLY A 10 -1.09 6.84 -0.33
CA GLY A 10 -1.19 6.85 1.13
C GLY A 10 -2.60 6.44 1.54
N ALA A 11 -2.77 6.01 2.79
CA ALA A 11 -4.05 5.50 3.28
C ALA A 11 -5.19 6.51 3.11
N ASN A 12 -6.22 6.14 2.34
CA ASN A 12 -7.42 6.95 2.08
C ASN A 12 -7.16 8.31 1.41
N THR A 13 -6.07 8.45 0.66
CA THR A 13 -5.81 9.65 -0.16
C THR A 13 -6.71 9.72 -1.38
N GLY A 14 -7.20 8.59 -1.88
CA GLY A 14 -7.97 8.52 -3.14
C GLY A 14 -7.14 8.83 -4.39
N LEU A 15 -5.81 8.91 -4.24
CA LEU A 15 -4.85 9.16 -5.31
C LEU A 15 -3.98 7.92 -5.49
N TYR A 16 -3.82 7.47 -6.74
CA TYR A 16 -3.16 6.22 -7.06
C TYR A 16 -1.98 6.42 -8.00
N ALA A 17 -0.87 5.77 -7.68
CA ALA A 17 0.32 5.68 -8.50
C ALA A 17 0.32 4.38 -9.32
N LEU A 18 0.92 4.43 -10.50
CA LEU A 18 1.06 3.27 -11.38
C LEU A 18 2.20 2.37 -10.89
N GLY A 19 1.91 1.08 -10.72
CA GLY A 19 2.89 0.05 -10.46
C GLY A 19 3.77 -0.23 -11.69
N SER A 20 4.98 -0.74 -11.46
CA SER A 20 5.96 -1.02 -12.52
C SER A 20 5.89 -2.45 -13.06
N ILE A 21 5.05 -3.30 -12.47
CA ILE A 21 4.93 -4.72 -12.81
C ILE A 21 3.71 -4.92 -13.70
N GLU A 22 3.93 -5.51 -14.88
CA GLU A 22 2.86 -5.96 -15.76
C GLU A 22 2.24 -7.24 -15.20
N ILE A 23 0.90 -7.28 -15.21
CA ILE A 23 0.07 -8.36 -14.69
C ILE A 23 -0.70 -8.93 -15.88
N GLU A 24 -0.56 -10.23 -16.13
CA GLU A 24 -1.38 -10.95 -17.09
C GLU A 24 -2.45 -11.73 -16.33
N ALA A 25 -3.71 -11.40 -16.59
CA ALA A 25 -4.86 -11.95 -15.87
C ALA A 25 -6.05 -12.15 -16.81
N ASP A 26 -6.89 -13.12 -16.49
CA ASP A 26 -8.08 -13.46 -17.27
C ASP A 26 -9.27 -12.52 -16.98
N SER A 27 -9.22 -11.78 -15.87
CA SER A 27 -10.27 -10.85 -15.45
C SER A 27 -9.69 -9.66 -14.66
N THR A 28 -10.47 -8.59 -14.51
CA THR A 28 -10.13 -7.44 -13.67
C THR A 28 -10.03 -7.84 -12.20
N SER A 29 -10.96 -8.66 -11.70
CA SER A 29 -10.90 -9.17 -10.32
C SER A 29 -9.62 -9.95 -10.04
N ASP A 30 -9.20 -10.84 -10.95
CA ASP A 30 -7.95 -11.59 -10.81
C ASP A 30 -6.72 -10.67 -10.86
N ALA A 31 -6.72 -9.69 -11.76
CA ALA A 31 -5.67 -8.68 -11.83
C ALA A 31 -5.56 -7.87 -10.53
N VAL A 32 -6.68 -7.49 -9.92
CA VAL A 32 -6.71 -6.78 -8.62
C VAL A 32 -6.14 -7.67 -7.53
N ALA A 33 -6.58 -8.93 -7.43
CA ALA A 33 -6.07 -9.87 -6.43
C ALA A 33 -4.55 -10.13 -6.59
N GLN A 34 -4.03 -10.13 -7.82
CA GLN A 34 -2.59 -10.22 -8.05
C GLN A 34 -1.86 -8.92 -7.67
N ALA A 35 -2.42 -7.76 -8.02
CA ALA A 35 -1.84 -6.47 -7.66
C ALA A 35 -1.77 -6.28 -6.14
N GLU A 36 -2.79 -6.74 -5.39
CA GLU A 36 -2.87 -6.68 -3.94
C GLU A 36 -1.71 -7.40 -3.23
N LYS A 37 -1.18 -8.47 -3.82
CA LYS A 37 -0.01 -9.20 -3.27
C LYS A 37 1.25 -8.34 -3.20
N SER A 38 1.31 -7.27 -4.00
CA SER A 38 2.43 -6.33 -4.06
C SER A 38 2.06 -4.94 -3.53
N ALA A 39 0.86 -4.78 -2.96
CA ALA A 39 0.37 -3.50 -2.49
C ALA A 39 1.11 -3.04 -1.22
N PRO A 40 1.40 -1.73 -1.09
CA PRO A 40 1.86 -1.17 0.16
C PRO A 40 0.83 -1.39 1.28
N PRO A 41 1.29 -1.65 2.53
CA PRO A 41 0.39 -1.84 3.67
C PRO A 41 -0.49 -0.60 3.89
N GLY A 42 -1.79 -0.82 4.17
CA GLY A 42 -2.75 0.24 4.44
C GLY A 42 -3.23 1.03 3.22
N CYS A 43 -2.81 0.64 2.01
CA CYS A 43 -3.22 1.30 0.76
C CYS A 43 -4.27 0.47 0.02
N ARG A 44 -5.21 1.14 -0.64
CA ARG A 44 -6.14 0.47 -1.56
C ARG A 44 -5.45 0.16 -2.89
N THR A 45 -5.95 -0.89 -3.55
CA THR A 45 -5.40 -1.36 -4.81
C THR A 45 -6.45 -1.36 -5.90
N GLY A 46 -6.09 -0.80 -7.04
CA GLY A 46 -6.83 -0.95 -8.29
C GLY A 46 -5.92 -1.52 -9.38
N VAL A 47 -6.41 -1.50 -10.61
CA VAL A 47 -5.66 -1.92 -11.80
C VAL A 47 -5.93 -0.98 -12.95
N TRP A 48 -4.91 -0.79 -13.78
CA TRP A 48 -5.01 -0.10 -15.05
C TRP A 48 -4.99 -1.14 -16.18
N PRO A 49 -6.11 -1.35 -16.90
CA PRO A 49 -6.11 -2.24 -18.06
C PRO A 49 -5.30 -1.60 -19.19
N TYR A 50 -4.36 -2.38 -19.73
CA TYR A 50 -3.43 -1.96 -20.76
C TYR A 50 -3.49 -2.91 -21.96
N GLN A 51 -3.37 -2.35 -23.16
CA GLN A 51 -3.23 -3.13 -24.39
C GLN A 51 -2.09 -2.54 -25.22
N MET A 52 -1.10 -3.37 -25.57
CA MET A 52 0.11 -2.96 -26.32
C MET A 52 -0.15 -2.59 -27.80
N ILE A 53 -1.37 -2.69 -28.34
CA ILE A 53 -1.60 -2.66 -29.79
C ILE A 53 -2.73 -1.69 -30.18
N SER A 54 -2.49 -0.95 -31.28
CA SER A 54 -3.46 -0.08 -31.95
C SER A 54 -4.61 -0.90 -32.56
N GLY A 55 -5.86 -0.43 -32.43
CA GLY A 55 -7.08 -1.15 -32.87
C GLY A 55 -8.26 -0.95 -31.91
N THR A 56 -9.49 -1.29 -32.30
CA THR A 56 -10.63 -1.21 -31.37
C THR A 56 -10.52 -2.35 -30.34
N PRO A 57 -10.63 -2.09 -29.02
CA PRO A 57 -10.67 -3.18 -28.05
C PRO A 57 -11.84 -4.11 -28.41
N SER A 58 -11.57 -5.41 -28.48
CA SER A 58 -12.61 -6.40 -28.72
C SER A 58 -13.55 -6.43 -27.52
N VAL A 59 -14.85 -6.56 -27.77
CA VAL A 59 -15.83 -6.76 -26.69
C VAL A 59 -15.52 -8.09 -26.04
N VAL A 60 -15.09 -8.05 -24.78
CA VAL A 60 -14.93 -9.24 -23.95
C VAL A 60 -16.19 -9.37 -23.10
N THR A 61 -16.86 -10.51 -23.21
CA THR A 61 -17.94 -10.86 -22.29
C THR A 61 -17.33 -11.10 -20.91
N PRO A 62 -17.93 -10.54 -19.84
CA PRO A 62 -17.43 -10.78 -18.49
C PRO A 62 -17.48 -12.28 -18.19
N THR A 63 -16.47 -12.78 -17.48
CA THR A 63 -16.48 -14.15 -16.97
C THR A 63 -17.58 -14.30 -15.91
N ASP A 64 -17.99 -15.52 -15.58
CA ASP A 64 -18.98 -15.75 -14.51
C ASP A 64 -18.54 -15.14 -13.17
N ALA A 65 -17.24 -15.12 -12.89
CA ALA A 65 -16.68 -14.52 -11.68
C ALA A 65 -16.73 -12.97 -11.70
N GLU A 66 -16.72 -12.38 -12.90
CA GLU A 66 -16.73 -10.93 -13.10
C GLU A 66 -18.15 -10.36 -13.26
N ASN A 67 -19.10 -11.20 -13.67
CA ASN A 67 -20.46 -10.76 -13.94
C ASN A 67 -21.11 -10.16 -12.67
N GLY A 68 -21.59 -8.93 -12.78
CA GLY A 68 -22.18 -8.17 -11.67
C GLY A 68 -21.18 -7.44 -10.76
N LYS A 69 -19.86 -7.58 -10.98
CA LYS A 69 -18.84 -6.80 -10.26
C LYS A 69 -18.91 -5.33 -10.64
N GLN A 70 -18.59 -4.46 -9.69
CA GLN A 70 -18.61 -3.00 -9.85
C GLN A 70 -17.27 -2.39 -9.48
N TYR A 71 -16.86 -1.39 -10.25
CA TYR A 71 -15.59 -0.72 -10.10
C TYR A 71 -15.77 0.79 -10.17
N HIS A 72 -15.17 1.53 -9.25
CA HIS A 72 -14.96 2.95 -9.44
C HIS A 72 -13.93 3.17 -10.55
N VAL A 73 -14.21 4.14 -11.41
CA VAL A 73 -13.32 4.53 -12.49
C VAL A 73 -12.34 5.56 -11.96
N LEU A 74 -11.05 5.27 -12.14
CA LEU A 74 -9.96 6.20 -11.88
C LEU A 74 -9.50 6.83 -13.19
N ALA A 75 -9.18 8.11 -13.20
CA ALA A 75 -8.70 8.83 -14.38
C ALA A 75 -7.33 9.46 -14.09
N GLN A 76 -6.44 9.41 -15.09
CA GLN A 76 -5.15 10.11 -15.08
C GLN A 76 -5.10 11.09 -16.27
N PRO A 77 -5.84 12.22 -16.21
CA PRO A 77 -5.93 13.18 -17.32
C PRO A 77 -4.59 13.87 -17.62
N GLY A 78 -3.70 13.98 -16.62
CA GLY A 78 -2.35 14.55 -16.78
C GLY A 78 -1.34 13.66 -17.51
N GLY A 79 -1.77 12.50 -18.03
CA GLY A 79 -0.88 11.55 -18.71
C GLY A 79 0.14 10.92 -17.75
N ALA A 80 1.25 10.40 -18.29
CA ALA A 80 2.18 9.55 -17.54
C ALA A 80 2.79 10.18 -16.27
N ALA A 81 2.84 11.51 -16.17
CA ALA A 81 3.35 12.24 -15.00
C ALA A 81 2.28 12.51 -13.92
N GLY A 82 0.99 12.29 -14.24
CA GLY A 82 -0.12 12.53 -13.30
C GLY A 82 -0.34 11.38 -12.32
N GLN A 83 -1.30 11.54 -11.42
CA GLN A 83 -1.82 10.47 -10.58
C GLN A 83 -3.23 10.08 -11.06
N PHE A 84 -3.62 8.85 -10.77
CA PHE A 84 -4.98 8.39 -10.98
C PHE A 84 -5.86 8.86 -9.82
N ALA A 85 -7.02 9.44 -10.12
CA ALA A 85 -7.99 9.88 -9.13
C ALA A 85 -9.41 9.45 -9.54
N GLY A 86 -10.32 9.28 -8.58
CA GLY A 86 -11.70 8.93 -8.87
C GLY A 86 -12.38 9.94 -9.81
N ASN A 87 -13.01 9.46 -10.87
CA ASN A 87 -13.76 10.28 -11.84
C ASN A 87 -15.28 10.28 -11.56
N GLY A 88 -15.71 9.78 -10.40
CA GLY A 88 -17.13 9.70 -10.01
C GLY A 88 -17.96 8.66 -10.79
N GLN A 89 -17.40 8.02 -11.82
CA GLN A 89 -18.07 6.99 -12.59
C GLN A 89 -17.90 5.61 -11.94
N ILE A 90 -18.90 4.75 -12.16
CA ILE A 90 -18.87 3.34 -11.77
C ILE A 90 -19.12 2.50 -13.02
N PHE A 91 -18.24 1.53 -13.29
CA PHE A 91 -18.45 0.51 -14.31
C PHE A 91 -18.85 -0.79 -13.67
N ALA A 92 -19.96 -1.35 -14.15
CA ALA A 92 -20.43 -2.66 -13.78
C ALA A 92 -20.16 -3.64 -14.91
N SER A 93 -19.56 -4.78 -14.60
CA SER A 93 -19.35 -5.87 -15.56
C SER A 93 -20.67 -6.61 -15.79
N ILE A 94 -21.61 -6.00 -16.54
CA ILE A 94 -22.93 -6.57 -16.87
C ILE A 94 -23.11 -6.48 -18.38
N GLY A 95 -23.11 -7.63 -19.07
CA GLY A 95 -23.18 -7.72 -20.53
C GLY A 95 -21.89 -7.34 -21.26
N ALA A 96 -21.05 -6.47 -20.69
CA ALA A 96 -19.70 -6.16 -21.17
C ALA A 96 -18.73 -6.06 -19.98
N ASP A 97 -17.49 -6.49 -20.18
CA ASP A 97 -16.45 -6.43 -19.16
C ASP A 97 -16.00 -4.98 -18.87
N ALA A 98 -15.80 -4.66 -17.58
CA ALA A 98 -15.38 -3.33 -17.13
C ALA A 98 -14.02 -2.89 -17.69
N ALA A 99 -13.04 -3.79 -17.83
CA ALA A 99 -11.75 -3.47 -18.42
C ALA A 99 -11.89 -3.17 -19.92
N GLY A 100 -12.75 -3.90 -20.63
CA GLY A 100 -13.09 -3.60 -22.03
C GLY A 100 -13.73 -2.22 -22.22
N MET A 101 -14.66 -1.84 -21.34
CA MET A 101 -15.26 -0.50 -21.32
C MET A 101 -14.21 0.57 -21.03
N CYS A 102 -13.35 0.35 -20.03
CA CYS A 102 -12.23 1.24 -19.71
C CYS A 102 -11.31 1.43 -20.90
N LEU A 103 -10.85 0.36 -21.56
CA LEU A 103 -9.99 0.45 -22.74
C LEU A 103 -10.63 1.26 -23.88
N SER A 104 -11.92 1.08 -24.11
CA SER A 104 -12.66 1.82 -25.14
C SER A 104 -12.66 3.32 -24.87
N LEU A 105 -12.95 3.71 -23.62
CA LEU A 105 -12.98 5.10 -23.21
C LEU A 105 -11.60 5.73 -23.13
N GLN A 106 -10.56 4.97 -22.80
CA GLN A 106 -9.18 5.46 -22.87
C GLN A 106 -8.80 5.87 -24.29
N LYS A 107 -9.21 5.11 -25.30
CA LYS A 107 -8.99 5.48 -26.71
C LYS A 107 -9.83 6.68 -27.13
N PHE A 108 -11.04 6.79 -26.62
CA PHE A 108 -11.92 7.92 -26.90
C PHE A 108 -11.41 9.24 -26.30
N PHE A 109 -11.03 9.22 -25.02
CA PHE A 109 -10.62 10.43 -24.32
C PHE A 109 -9.12 10.78 -24.47
N GLY A 110 -8.29 9.84 -24.87
CA GLY A 110 -6.84 10.05 -25.02
C GLY A 110 -6.06 10.09 -23.70
N TYR A 111 -6.67 9.69 -22.58
CA TYR A 111 -6.00 9.56 -21.28
C TYR A 111 -6.27 8.21 -20.62
N ARG A 112 -5.50 7.87 -19.59
CA ARG A 112 -5.55 6.55 -18.95
C ARG A 112 -6.69 6.45 -17.94
N LEU A 113 -7.36 5.29 -17.93
CA LEU A 113 -8.46 4.96 -17.03
C LEU A 113 -8.17 3.67 -16.28
N GLY A 114 -8.15 3.76 -14.95
CA GLY A 114 -8.03 2.62 -14.06
C GLY A 114 -9.38 2.19 -13.47
N LEU A 115 -9.36 1.04 -12.83
CA LEU A 115 -10.48 0.41 -12.16
C LEU A 115 -10.07 0.04 -10.74
N ILE A 116 -10.93 0.33 -9.77
CA ILE A 116 -10.79 -0.13 -8.40
C ILE A 116 -12.12 -0.69 -7.93
N ALA A 117 -12.13 -1.84 -7.26
CA ALA A 117 -13.36 -2.45 -6.77
C ALA A 117 -14.13 -1.48 -5.86
N THR A 118 -15.46 -1.44 -5.95
CA THR A 118 -16.27 -0.55 -5.10
C THR A 118 -16.17 -0.89 -3.62
N ASP A 119 -15.90 -2.16 -3.29
CA ASP A 119 -15.66 -2.64 -1.93
C ASP A 119 -14.16 -2.71 -1.55
N ALA A 120 -13.27 -2.11 -2.35
CA ALA A 120 -11.83 -2.18 -2.13
C ALA A 120 -11.43 -1.76 -0.71
N LYS A 121 -10.92 -2.73 0.04
CA LYS A 121 -10.43 -2.54 1.40
C LYS A 121 -8.94 -2.17 1.35
N PRO A 122 -8.46 -1.28 2.24
CA PRO A 122 -7.03 -1.07 2.41
C PRO A 122 -6.32 -2.40 2.69
N ALA A 123 -5.18 -2.63 2.02
CA ALA A 123 -4.35 -3.79 2.28
C ALA A 123 -4.00 -3.87 3.77
N PRO A 124 -3.95 -5.07 4.38
CA PRO A 124 -3.62 -5.21 5.78
C PRO A 124 -2.28 -4.53 6.06
N VAL A 125 -2.27 -3.59 7.02
CA VAL A 125 -1.02 -3.09 7.56
C VAL A 125 -0.29 -4.26 8.19
N ALA A 126 0.94 -4.54 7.74
CA ALA A 126 1.78 -5.49 8.43
C ALA A 126 1.92 -5.01 9.87
N SER A 127 1.24 -5.70 10.79
CA SER A 127 1.44 -5.49 12.22
C SER A 127 2.90 -5.83 12.46
N GLY A 128 3.73 -4.81 12.72
CA GLY A 128 5.15 -5.03 12.98
C GLY A 128 5.27 -6.13 14.02
N SER A 129 5.95 -7.22 13.69
CA SER A 129 6.48 -8.09 14.73
C SER A 129 7.26 -7.18 15.69
N PRO A 130 7.08 -7.29 17.02
CA PRO A 130 7.86 -6.47 17.93
C PRO A 130 9.33 -6.75 17.61
N SER A 131 10.02 -5.72 17.11
CA SER A 131 11.47 -5.74 17.07
C SER A 131 11.91 -5.66 18.52
N THR A 132 12.00 -6.83 19.16
CA THR A 132 12.68 -6.98 20.43
C THR A 132 14.16 -6.68 20.14
N SER A 133 14.54 -5.41 20.24
CA SER A 133 15.92 -5.06 20.51
C SER A 133 16.24 -5.70 21.86
N ALA A 134 16.78 -6.92 21.81
CA ALA A 134 17.30 -7.62 22.96
C ALA A 134 18.43 -6.76 23.53
N GLY A 135 18.08 -5.95 24.53
CA GLY A 135 19.04 -5.40 25.46
C GLY A 135 19.71 -6.58 26.15
N ALA A 136 20.94 -6.88 25.75
CA ALA A 136 21.80 -7.81 26.46
C ALA A 136 22.20 -7.16 27.79
N SER A 137 21.33 -7.29 28.78
CA SER A 137 21.68 -7.11 30.19
C SER A 137 21.86 -8.48 30.82
N VAL A 138 23.12 -8.81 31.05
CA VAL A 138 23.63 -9.98 31.76
C VAL A 138 22.87 -10.21 33.07
N ALA A 139 22.41 -11.44 33.26
CA ALA A 139 21.76 -11.90 34.48
C ALA A 139 22.80 -12.11 35.60
N SER A 140 22.46 -11.63 36.80
CA SER A 140 23.07 -12.06 38.07
C SER A 140 22.01 -11.92 39.16
N SER A 141 21.23 -12.98 39.38
CA SER A 141 20.31 -13.10 40.51
C SER A 141 21.08 -13.62 41.73
N GLY A 142 21.38 -12.72 42.68
CA GLY A 142 21.89 -13.07 44.00
C GLY A 142 20.75 -13.38 44.99
N THR A 143 20.94 -14.45 45.73
CA THR A 143 20.06 -15.00 46.78
C THR A 143 19.94 -14.08 48.00
N ALA A 144 18.78 -14.14 48.66
CA ALA A 144 18.35 -13.36 49.83
C ALA A 144 19.18 -13.55 51.12
N SER A 145 19.20 -12.53 51.99
CA SER A 145 18.75 -12.62 53.41
C SER A 145 19.01 -11.35 54.23
N SER A 146 18.15 -11.16 55.22
CA SER A 146 18.00 -10.10 56.23
C SER A 146 19.21 -9.88 57.16
N GLY A 147 19.35 -8.66 57.72
CA GLY A 147 20.23 -8.43 58.88
C GLY A 147 20.54 -6.96 59.23
N SER A 148 19.91 -6.49 60.30
CA SER A 148 20.27 -5.49 61.33
C SER A 148 21.50 -4.54 61.22
N THR A 149 21.25 -3.32 61.72
CA THR A 149 22.10 -2.39 62.54
C THR A 149 23.30 -1.63 61.95
N SER A 150 23.23 -0.31 62.16
CA SER A 150 24.23 0.64 62.68
C SER A 150 25.55 0.98 61.94
N SER A 151 25.70 2.29 61.73
CA SER A 151 26.85 3.14 62.12
C SER A 151 28.17 3.14 61.31
N SER A 152 28.60 4.38 61.05
CA SER A 152 29.96 4.95 61.07
C SER A 152 30.96 4.75 59.92
N GLY A 153 31.68 5.84 59.63
CA GLY A 153 32.95 5.93 58.88
C GLY A 153 32.73 6.36 57.44
N GLY A 154 33.13 7.56 57.00
CA GLY A 154 34.52 7.99 56.81
C GLY A 154 35.04 7.45 55.46
N SER A 155 35.62 8.18 54.52
CA SER A 155 36.34 9.44 54.55
C SER A 155 36.50 9.98 53.11
N VAL A 156 36.87 11.25 53.06
CA VAL A 156 37.19 12.14 51.93
C VAL A 156 38.35 11.70 51.02
N ALA A 157 38.34 12.19 49.78
CA ALA A 157 39.50 12.74 49.05
C ALA A 157 38.97 13.60 47.88
N SER A 158 39.03 14.94 47.95
CA SER A 158 40.17 15.79 47.54
C SER A 158 40.46 15.68 46.03
N GLY A 159 40.44 16.72 45.20
CA GLY A 159 40.38 18.16 45.39
C GLY A 159 41.14 18.84 44.23
N GLY A 160 40.67 20.01 43.79
CA GLY A 160 41.46 21.04 43.07
C GLY A 160 41.54 20.96 41.54
N THR A 161 41.63 22.04 40.76
CA THR A 161 41.72 23.49 41.03
C THR A 161 41.57 24.28 39.70
N ALA A 162 40.93 25.46 39.79
CA ALA A 162 41.05 26.71 39.00
C ALA A 162 40.71 26.84 37.48
N ALA A 163 39.62 27.56 37.17
CA ALA A 163 39.50 28.99 36.76
C ALA A 163 40.56 29.65 35.82
N PRO A 164 40.33 30.84 35.19
CA PRO A 164 39.11 31.68 35.02
C PRO A 164 38.87 32.32 33.61
N ALA A 165 37.68 32.95 33.50
CA ALA A 165 37.31 34.24 32.89
C ALA A 165 37.68 34.65 31.44
N ALA A 166 36.66 35.04 30.68
CA ALA A 166 36.35 36.44 30.34
C ALA A 166 34.83 36.58 30.08
#